data_AF-A4J3W9-F1
#
_entry.id   AF-A4J3W9-F1
#
_cell.length_a   1.000
_cell.length_b   1.000
_cell.length_c   1.000
_cell.angle_alpha   90.00
_cell.angle_beta   90.00
_cell.angle_gamma   90.00
#
_symmetry.space_group_name_H-M   'P 1'
#
loop_
_entity.id
_entity.type
_entity.pdbx_description
1 polymer ?
#
loop_
_entity_poly.entity_id
_entity_poly.type
_entity_poly.pdbx_seq_one_letter_code
_entity_poly.pdbx_strand_id
1 'polypeptide(L)'
;MTEKNTCGCKPRRISKGLLTRVANFIRDKSVDGICVKSISEIADEMGLLLPTILVDALNKLEEKGTIQVRTRGQELTDRSTFIYIGDDEVSKLMSSTVVLSHELEKTLGDHPQFKELKEKINEMVNILEQQNKEVQEFQAFKSGIVRQIEAQEGVYHIISKTRLNNLFIEETRR
;
A
#
# COMPACT_ATOMS: atom_id res chain seq x y z
N MET A 1 -6.44 -18.43 -47.02
CA MET A 1 -5.16 -18.35 -46.29
C MET A 1 -5.12 -16.99 -45.61
N THR A 2 -5.27 -16.96 -44.29
CA THR A 2 -5.16 -15.73 -43.49
C THR A 2 -3.96 -15.90 -42.59
N GLU A 3 -2.92 -15.11 -42.86
CA GLU A 3 -1.65 -15.12 -42.13
C GLU A 3 -1.89 -14.72 -40.66
N LYS A 4 -1.65 -15.67 -39.76
CA LYS A 4 -1.49 -15.42 -38.32
C LYS A 4 -0.11 -14.81 -38.08
N ASN A 5 0.05 -13.52 -38.32
CA ASN A 5 1.20 -12.75 -37.84
C ASN A 5 0.88 -12.12 -36.48
N THR A 6 0.60 -12.96 -35.47
CA THR A 6 0.69 -12.52 -34.07
C THR A 6 2.14 -12.63 -33.64
N CYS A 7 2.87 -11.51 -33.74
CA CYS A 7 4.20 -11.35 -33.18
C CYS A 7 4.20 -11.85 -31.73
N GLY A 8 5.00 -12.87 -31.44
CA GLY A 8 5.10 -13.56 -30.14
C GLY A 8 5.76 -12.73 -29.04
N CYS A 9 5.30 -11.50 -28.84
CA CYS A 9 5.68 -10.70 -27.68
C CYS A 9 5.04 -11.31 -26.44
N LYS A 10 5.83 -12.06 -25.65
CA LYS A 10 5.45 -12.39 -24.27
C LYS A 10 5.06 -11.08 -23.56
N PRO A 11 4.00 -11.07 -22.72
CA PRO A 11 3.59 -9.87 -22.00
C PRO A 11 4.81 -9.27 -21.29
N ARG A 12 5.08 -7.97 -21.48
CA ARG A 12 6.22 -7.31 -20.84
C ARG A 12 6.10 -7.50 -19.33
N ARG A 13 7.15 -8.04 -18.72
CA ARG A 13 7.20 -8.18 -17.26
C ARG A 13 7.41 -6.80 -16.64
N ILE A 14 6.37 -6.30 -15.97
CA ILE A 14 6.47 -5.12 -15.10
C ILE A 14 7.43 -5.44 -13.96
N SER A 15 8.40 -4.56 -13.72
CA SER A 15 9.34 -4.71 -12.63
C SER A 15 8.65 -4.53 -11.27
N LYS A 16 9.11 -5.28 -10.26
CA LYS A 16 8.62 -5.12 -8.88
C LYS A 16 8.80 -3.68 -8.38
N GLY A 17 9.93 -3.05 -8.70
CA GLY A 17 10.21 -1.67 -8.32
C GLY A 17 9.21 -0.67 -8.92
N LEU A 18 8.78 -0.86 -10.17
CA LEU A 18 7.75 0.01 -10.76
C LEU A 18 6.41 -0.16 -10.03
N LEU A 19 5.98 -1.39 -9.76
CA LEU A 19 4.73 -1.66 -9.02
C LEU A 19 4.75 -0.97 -7.65
N THR A 20 5.84 -1.12 -6.88
CA THR A 20 6.00 -0.48 -5.58
C THR A 20 5.95 1.05 -5.69
N ARG A 21 6.60 1.65 -6.69
CA ARG A 21 6.55 3.10 -6.89
C ARG A 21 5.14 3.60 -7.22
N VAL A 22 4.40 2.87 -8.07
CA VAL A 22 3.02 3.24 -8.43
C VAL A 22 2.10 3.13 -7.21
N ALA A 23 2.21 2.04 -6.44
CA ALA A 23 1.45 1.86 -5.21
C ALA A 23 1.71 2.98 -4.19
N ASN A 24 3.00 3.27 -3.93
CA ASN A 24 3.40 4.37 -3.04
C ASN A 24 2.92 5.72 -3.56
N PHE A 25 3.00 5.98 -4.87
CA PHE A 25 2.48 7.22 -5.44
C PHE A 25 0.99 7.40 -5.13
N ILE A 26 0.17 6.37 -5.35
CA ILE A 26 -1.28 6.41 -5.06
C ILE A 26 -1.51 6.64 -3.57
N ARG A 27 -0.78 5.94 -2.70
CA ARG A 27 -0.86 6.14 -1.25
C ARG A 27 -0.53 7.58 -0.85
N ASP A 28 0.61 8.09 -1.31
CA ASP A 28 1.14 9.38 -0.89
C ASP A 28 0.37 10.57 -1.49
N LYS A 29 -0.33 10.36 -2.61
CA LYS A 29 -1.22 11.35 -3.26
C LYS A 29 -2.69 11.16 -2.90
N SER A 30 -3.03 10.21 -2.04
CA SER A 30 -4.38 10.04 -1.54
C SER A 30 -4.73 11.12 -0.51
N VAL A 31 -5.92 11.70 -0.64
CA VAL A 31 -6.55 12.51 0.41
C VAL A 31 -7.73 11.69 0.92
N ASP A 32 -7.81 11.49 2.24
CA ASP A 32 -8.80 10.60 2.87
C ASP A 32 -8.83 9.18 2.25
N GLY A 33 -7.65 8.67 1.88
CA GLY A 33 -7.49 7.35 1.26
C GLY A 33 -7.90 7.27 -0.22
N ILE A 34 -8.24 8.40 -0.85
CA ILE A 34 -8.66 8.47 -2.25
C ILE A 34 -7.69 9.32 -3.07
N CYS A 35 -7.16 8.75 -4.15
CA CYS A 35 -6.38 9.46 -5.15
C CYS A 35 -7.22 9.63 -6.42
N VAL A 36 -7.52 10.89 -6.80
CA VAL A 36 -8.26 11.22 -8.02
C VAL A 36 -7.32 11.88 -9.02
N LYS A 37 -6.88 11.12 -10.03
CA LYS A 37 -5.95 11.58 -11.08
C LYS A 37 -6.18 10.85 -12.39
N SER A 38 -5.79 11.46 -13.50
CA SER A 38 -5.71 10.74 -14.77
C SER A 38 -4.45 9.88 -14.87
N ILE A 39 -4.47 8.88 -15.76
CA ILE A 39 -3.30 8.04 -16.00
C ILE A 39 -2.15 8.89 -16.59
N SER A 40 -2.46 9.88 -17.44
CA SER A 40 -1.47 10.80 -17.99
C SER A 40 -0.80 11.63 -16.90
N GLU A 41 -1.56 12.21 -15.96
CA GLU A 41 -1.02 12.99 -14.84
C GLU A 41 -0.08 12.16 -13.97
N ILE A 42 -0.46 10.93 -13.64
CA ILE A 42 0.38 10.03 -12.85
C ILE A 42 1.65 9.67 -13.63
N ALA A 43 1.53 9.35 -14.93
CA ALA A 43 2.68 9.01 -15.76
C ALA A 43 3.67 10.18 -15.83
N ASP A 44 3.19 11.40 -16.03
CA ASP A 44 4.01 12.61 -16.10
C ASP A 44 4.71 12.89 -14.77
N GLU A 45 3.98 12.86 -13.63
CA GLU A 45 4.56 13.07 -12.30
C GLU A 45 5.59 11.99 -11.92
N MET A 46 5.42 10.76 -12.42
CA MET A 46 6.35 9.66 -12.20
C MET A 46 7.51 9.63 -13.21
N GLY A 47 7.55 10.55 -14.19
CA GLY A 47 8.56 10.59 -15.24
C GLY A 47 8.51 9.39 -16.19
N LEU A 48 7.32 8.84 -16.43
CA LEU A 48 7.12 7.69 -17.31
C LEU A 48 6.85 8.17 -18.74
N LEU A 49 7.73 7.78 -19.66
CA LEU A 49 7.63 8.14 -21.10
C LEU A 49 6.42 7.50 -21.81
N LEU A 50 5.87 6.42 -21.26
CA LEU A 50 4.76 5.68 -21.87
C LEU A 50 3.67 5.41 -20.82
N PRO A 51 2.52 6.13 -20.87
CA PRO A 51 1.41 5.92 -19.96
C PRO A 51 0.84 4.49 -20.01
N THR A 52 1.02 3.78 -21.12
CA THR A 52 0.58 2.38 -21.28
C THR A 52 1.24 1.43 -20.27
N ILE A 53 2.49 1.69 -19.88
CA ILE A 53 3.19 0.89 -18.86
C ILE A 53 2.53 1.08 -17.49
N LEU A 54 2.01 2.29 -17.22
CA LEU A 54 1.29 2.59 -15.99
C LEU A 54 -0.06 1.85 -15.96
N VAL A 55 -0.77 1.74 -17.08
CA VAL A 55 -2.01 0.96 -17.18
C VAL A 55 -1.79 -0.49 -16.75
N ASP A 56 -0.75 -1.14 -17.30
CA ASP A 56 -0.43 -2.51 -16.93
C ASP A 56 -0.07 -2.62 -15.43
N ALA A 57 0.61 -1.61 -14.88
CA ALA A 57 1.01 -1.59 -13.47
C ALA A 57 -0.22 -1.45 -12.55
N LEU A 58 -1.14 -0.55 -12.89
CA LEU A 58 -2.41 -0.36 -12.18
C LEU A 58 -3.25 -1.64 -12.20
N ASN A 59 -3.37 -2.29 -13.36
CA ASN A 59 -4.12 -3.56 -13.47
C ASN A 59 -3.53 -4.65 -12.55
N LYS A 60 -2.19 -4.78 -12.50
CA LYS A 60 -1.55 -5.74 -11.60
C LYS A 60 -1.68 -5.40 -10.12
N LEU A 61 -1.73 -4.11 -9.78
CA LEU A 61 -1.94 -3.69 -8.40
C LEU A 61 -3.39 -3.96 -7.97
N GLU A 62 -4.35 -3.78 -8.88
CA GLU A 62 -5.75 -4.11 -8.68
C GLU A 62 -5.97 -5.62 -8.54
N GLU A 63 -5.38 -6.44 -9.42
CA GLU A 63 -5.40 -7.91 -9.33
C GLU A 63 -4.84 -8.43 -7.99
N LYS A 64 -3.86 -7.73 -7.42
CA LYS A 64 -3.26 -8.07 -6.12
C LYS A 64 -4.08 -7.56 -4.92
N GLY A 65 -5.10 -6.74 -5.15
CA GLY A 65 -5.85 -6.05 -4.12
C GLY A 65 -5.01 -4.99 -3.38
N THR A 66 -3.90 -4.53 -3.94
CA THR A 66 -3.10 -3.44 -3.35
C THR A 66 -3.78 -2.10 -3.53
N ILE A 67 -4.53 -1.96 -4.62
CA ILE A 67 -5.41 -0.82 -4.89
C ILE A 67 -6.80 -1.31 -5.28
N GLN A 68 -7.78 -0.43 -5.17
CA GLN A 68 -9.11 -0.59 -5.73
C GLN A 68 -9.40 0.60 -6.67
N VAL A 69 -9.92 0.34 -7.87
CA VAL A 69 -10.33 1.40 -8.80
C VAL A 69 -11.85 1.58 -8.70
N ARG A 70 -12.30 2.69 -8.10
CA ARG A 70 -13.74 2.99 -7.98
C ARG A 70 -14.36 3.49 -9.28
N THR A 71 -13.62 4.35 -9.98
CA THR A 71 -14.05 4.93 -11.25
C THR A 71 -12.85 4.88 -12.18
N ARG A 72 -13.03 4.29 -13.36
CA ARG A 72 -11.99 4.22 -14.39
C ARG A 72 -12.34 5.16 -15.53
N GLY A 73 -11.43 6.07 -15.84
CA GLY A 73 -11.51 6.93 -17.01
C GLY A 73 -11.52 6.12 -18.31
N GLN A 74 -12.17 6.63 -19.36
CA GLN A 74 -12.22 5.94 -20.65
C GLN A 74 -10.93 6.19 -21.43
N GLU A 75 -10.42 7.42 -21.36
CA GLU A 75 -9.17 7.86 -21.97
C GLU A 75 -8.06 8.05 -20.92
N LEU A 76 -6.80 8.12 -21.37
CA LEU A 76 -5.64 8.29 -20.48
C LEU A 76 -5.67 9.63 -19.73
N THR A 77 -6.33 10.63 -20.31
CA THR A 77 -6.51 11.98 -19.76
C THR A 77 -7.70 12.09 -18.82
N ASP A 78 -8.60 11.10 -18.83
CA ASP A 78 -9.76 11.10 -17.95
C ASP A 78 -9.35 10.79 -16.51
N ARG A 79 -9.98 11.49 -15.56
CA ARG A 79 -9.77 11.24 -14.14
C ARG A 79 -10.29 9.85 -13.76
N SER A 80 -9.44 9.12 -13.05
CA SER A 80 -9.78 7.86 -12.40
C SER A 80 -9.68 8.04 -10.89
N THR A 81 -10.45 7.24 -10.15
CA THR A 81 -10.49 7.24 -8.69
C THR A 81 -9.85 5.96 -8.17
N PHE A 82 -8.68 6.10 -7.57
CA PHE A 82 -7.90 5.03 -6.99
C PHE A 82 -7.99 5.07 -5.47
N ILE A 83 -8.11 3.92 -4.84
CA ILE A 83 -8.05 3.75 -3.38
C ILE A 83 -6.86 2.86 -3.09
N TYR A 84 -5.97 3.32 -2.22
CA TYR A 84 -4.88 2.48 -1.72
C TYR A 84 -5.40 1.57 -0.61
N ILE A 85 -5.14 0.27 -0.72
CA ILE A 85 -5.66 -0.75 0.20
C ILE A 85 -4.54 -1.34 1.06
N GLY A 86 -3.35 -1.60 0.50
CA GLY A 86 -2.22 -2.08 1.30
C GLY A 86 -1.33 -3.09 0.59
N ASP A 87 -0.09 -3.20 1.07
CA ASP A 87 0.91 -4.12 0.50
C ASP A 87 0.85 -5.52 1.14
N ASP A 88 0.46 -5.60 2.42
CA ASP A 88 0.29 -6.84 3.17
C ASP A 88 -1.18 -7.13 3.52
N GLU A 89 -1.49 -8.39 3.82
CA GLU A 89 -2.86 -8.86 4.05
C GLU A 89 -3.54 -8.20 5.25
N VAL A 90 -2.79 -7.81 6.29
CA VAL A 90 -3.35 -7.16 7.48
C VAL A 90 -3.78 -5.74 7.13
N SER A 91 -2.89 -4.97 6.49
CA SER A 91 -3.23 -3.63 5.98
C SER A 91 -4.39 -3.67 5.00
N LYS A 92 -4.42 -4.64 4.08
CA LYS A 92 -5.54 -4.79 3.15
C LYS A 92 -6.87 -5.01 3.86
N LEU A 93 -6.90 -5.86 4.89
CA LEU A 93 -8.12 -6.14 5.65
C LEU A 93 -8.63 -4.89 6.38
N MET A 94 -7.72 -4.14 7.01
CA MET A 94 -8.06 -2.90 7.73
C MET A 94 -8.62 -1.85 6.77
N SER A 95 -7.91 -1.54 5.69
CA SER A 95 -8.36 -0.54 4.71
C SER A 95 -9.64 -0.97 4.00
N SER A 96 -9.81 -2.25 3.67
CA SER A 96 -11.07 -2.74 3.08
C SER A 96 -12.25 -2.58 4.05
N THR A 97 -12.02 -2.81 5.34
CA THR A 97 -13.05 -2.62 6.39
C THR A 97 -13.49 -1.16 6.47
N VAL A 98 -12.54 -0.22 6.40
CA VAL A 98 -12.84 1.22 6.36
C VAL A 98 -13.60 1.59 5.07
N VAL A 99 -13.19 1.05 3.92
CA VAL A 99 -13.88 1.32 2.64
C VAL A 99 -15.33 0.84 2.69
N LEU A 100 -15.56 -0.38 3.17
CA LEU A 100 -16.90 -0.96 3.32
C LEU A 100 -17.75 -0.19 4.33
N SER A 101 -17.18 0.29 5.44
CA SER A 101 -17.91 1.11 6.40
C SER A 101 -18.36 2.44 5.77
N HIS A 102 -17.52 3.08 4.96
CA HIS A 102 -17.93 4.29 4.22
C HIS A 102 -19.00 4.01 3.16
N GLU A 103 -19.02 2.84 2.54
CA GLU A 103 -20.06 2.45 1.58
C GLU A 103 -21.40 2.17 2.27
N LEU A 104 -21.36 1.53 3.45
CA LEU A 104 -22.54 1.33 4.29
C LEU A 104 -23.11 2.66 4.77
N GLU A 105 -22.27 3.63 5.13
CA GLU A 105 -22.70 4.97 5.53
C GLU A 105 -23.53 5.67 4.44
N LYS A 106 -23.13 5.55 3.17
CA LYS A 106 -23.90 6.13 2.05
C LYS A 106 -25.30 5.56 1.93
N THR A 107 -25.50 4.31 2.38
CA THR A 107 -26.79 3.62 2.31
C THR A 107 -27.63 3.87 3.56
N LEU A 108 -27.02 3.85 4.73
CA LEU A 108 -27.70 3.97 6.03
C LEU A 108 -27.85 5.42 6.51
N GLY A 109 -27.08 6.35 5.94
CA GLY A 109 -27.05 7.75 6.34
C GLY A 109 -26.68 7.92 7.81
N ASP A 110 -27.41 8.82 8.50
CA ASP A 110 -27.15 9.18 9.89
C ASP A 110 -27.73 8.21 10.93
N HIS A 111 -27.85 6.93 10.60
CA HIS A 111 -28.41 5.94 11.53
C HIS A 111 -27.58 5.85 12.83
N PRO A 112 -28.15 6.13 14.02
CA PRO A 112 -27.37 6.31 15.26
C PRO A 112 -26.50 5.10 15.64
N GLN A 113 -27.04 3.88 15.53
CA GLN A 113 -26.28 2.66 15.84
C GLN A 113 -25.14 2.42 14.86
N PHE A 114 -25.30 2.87 13.61
CA PHE A 114 -24.26 2.72 12.60
C PHE A 114 -23.13 3.72 12.83
N LYS A 115 -23.43 4.96 13.27
CA LYS A 115 -22.41 5.93 13.68
C LYS A 115 -21.54 5.40 14.82
N GLU A 116 -22.17 4.88 15.87
CA GLU A 116 -21.43 4.30 17.01
C GLU A 116 -20.57 3.10 16.57
N LEU A 117 -21.10 2.23 15.70
CA LEU A 117 -20.34 1.12 15.15
C LEU A 117 -19.15 1.60 14.29
N LYS A 118 -19.36 2.61 13.44
CA LYS A 118 -18.33 3.18 12.57
C LYS A 118 -17.19 3.79 13.40
N GLU A 119 -17.51 4.52 14.47
CA GLU A 119 -16.52 5.05 15.40
C GLU A 119 -15.67 3.95 16.02
N LYS A 120 -16.29 2.86 16.52
CA LYS A 120 -15.57 1.70 17.06
C LYS A 120 -14.69 1.00 16.02
N ILE A 121 -15.19 0.85 14.79
CA ILE A 121 -14.41 0.28 13.68
C ILE A 121 -13.17 1.14 13.42
N ASN A 122 -13.32 2.46 13.34
CA ASN A 122 -12.20 3.36 13.10
C ASN A 122 -11.18 3.32 14.24
N GLU A 123 -11.64 3.28 15.50
CA GLU A 123 -10.75 3.15 16.66
C GLU A 123 -9.96 1.84 16.62
N MET A 124 -10.63 0.70 16.36
CA MET A 124 -9.97 -0.60 16.24
C MET A 124 -8.97 -0.62 15.08
N VAL A 125 -9.32 -0.05 13.93
CA VAL A 125 -8.41 0.05 12.78
C VAL A 125 -7.17 0.87 13.14
N ASN A 126 -7.32 2.02 13.79
CA ASN A 126 -6.19 2.84 14.20
C ASN A 126 -5.23 2.07 15.16
N ILE A 127 -5.79 1.32 16.12
CA ILE A 127 -4.99 0.50 17.05
C ILE A 127 -4.25 -0.59 16.28
N LEU A 128 -4.94 -1.30 15.38
CA LEU A 128 -4.35 -2.38 14.60
C LEU A 128 -3.30 -1.88 13.60
N GLU A 129 -3.48 -0.69 13.03
CA GLU A 129 -2.48 -0.06 12.16
C GLU A 129 -1.19 0.24 12.92
N GLN A 130 -1.31 0.79 14.13
CA GLN A 130 -0.16 1.07 14.99
C GLN A 130 0.56 -0.23 15.38
N GLN A 131 -0.18 -1.27 15.80
CA GLN A 131 0.39 -2.57 16.14
C GLN A 131 1.04 -3.26 14.92
N ASN A 132 0.41 -3.19 13.75
CA ASN A 132 0.97 -3.78 12.53
C ASN A 132 2.30 -3.10 12.16
N LYS A 133 2.39 -1.78 12.31
CA LYS A 133 3.63 -1.03 12.09
C LYS A 133 4.74 -1.48 13.04
N GLU A 134 4.46 -1.61 14.33
CA GLU A 134 5.43 -2.11 15.32
C GLU A 134 5.92 -3.53 15.00
N VAL A 135 5.01 -4.42 14.58
CA VAL A 135 5.35 -5.78 14.15
C VAL A 135 6.23 -5.76 12.90
N GLN A 136 5.91 -4.93 11.91
CA GLN A 136 6.72 -4.79 10.69
C GLN A 136 8.13 -4.25 11.00
N GLU A 137 8.23 -3.25 11.87
CA GLU A 137 9.51 -2.70 12.33
C GLU A 137 10.34 -3.74 13.09
N PHE A 138 9.71 -4.50 13.98
CA PHE A 138 10.37 -5.58 14.71
C PHE A 138 10.84 -6.72 13.77
N GLN A 139 10.03 -7.12 12.79
CA GLN A 139 10.41 -8.11 11.80
C GLN A 139 11.57 -7.61 10.92
N ALA A 140 11.52 -6.35 10.47
CA ALA A 140 12.59 -5.73 9.72
C ALA A 140 13.89 -5.71 10.53
N PHE A 141 13.82 -5.32 11.80
CA PHE A 141 14.94 -5.38 12.74
C PHE A 141 15.53 -6.79 12.82
N LYS A 142 14.71 -7.80 13.16
CA LYS A 142 15.15 -9.20 13.29
C LYS A 142 15.80 -9.73 12.00
N SER A 143 15.24 -9.39 10.84
CA SER A 143 15.79 -9.78 9.54
C SER A 143 17.13 -9.11 9.21
N GLY A 144 17.38 -7.94 9.80
CA GLY A 144 18.63 -7.18 9.66
C GLY A 144 19.76 -7.70 10.53
N ILE A 145 19.46 -8.42 11.62
CA ILE A 145 20.48 -8.96 12.54
C ILE A 145 21.31 -10.05 11.84
N VAL A 146 22.61 -9.82 11.80
CA VAL A 146 23.62 -10.80 11.35
C VAL A 146 24.11 -11.64 12.51
N ARG A 147 24.38 -10.99 13.65
CA ARG A 147 24.97 -11.64 14.81
C ARG A 147 24.58 -10.90 16.08
N GLN A 148 24.31 -11.67 17.13
CA GLN A 148 24.11 -11.18 18.49
C GLN A 148 25.24 -11.75 19.35
N ILE A 149 25.93 -10.88 20.09
CA ILE A 149 27.05 -11.26 20.97
C ILE A 149 26.73 -10.71 22.35
N GLU A 150 26.64 -11.58 23.35
CA GLU A 150 26.52 -11.13 24.74
C GLU A 150 27.87 -10.57 25.19
N ALA A 151 27.88 -9.28 25.56
CA ALA A 151 29.08 -8.57 25.98
C ALA A 151 29.23 -8.58 27.51
N GLN A 152 28.10 -8.53 28.23
CA GLN A 152 27.95 -8.65 29.68
C GLN A 152 26.57 -9.26 29.96
N GLU A 153 26.33 -9.72 31.19
CA GLU A 153 25.04 -10.31 31.59
C GLU A 153 23.88 -9.36 31.26
N GLY A 154 23.00 -9.78 30.34
CA GLY A 154 21.86 -8.98 29.87
C GLY A 154 22.18 -7.88 28.85
N VAL A 155 23.45 -7.68 28.46
CA VAL A 155 23.88 -6.68 27.47
C VAL A 155 24.34 -7.36 26.19
N TYR A 156 23.64 -7.09 25.08
CA TYR A 156 23.92 -7.69 23.78
C TYR A 156 24.44 -6.67 22.76
N HIS A 157 25.56 -6.97 22.13
CA HIS A 157 26.02 -6.31 20.92
C HIS A 157 25.33 -6.91 19.70
N ILE A 158 24.62 -6.08 18.96
CA ILE A 158 23.90 -6.48 17.74
C ILE A 158 24.66 -5.99 16.52
N ILE A 159 25.08 -6.93 15.67
CA ILE A 159 25.67 -6.65 14.36
C ILE A 159 24.54 -6.76 13.33
N SER A 160 24.21 -5.65 12.67
CA SER A 160 23.13 -5.57 11.66
C SER A 160 23.68 -5.32 10.26
N LYS A 161 23.00 -5.85 9.21
CA LYS A 161 23.31 -5.58 7.79
C LYS A 161 22.98 -4.13 7.38
N THR A 162 22.06 -3.51 8.09
CA THR A 162 21.56 -2.15 7.83
C THR A 162 21.85 -1.27 9.03
N ARG A 163 22.20 0.01 8.79
CA ARG A 163 22.28 1.02 9.84
C ARG A 163 20.90 1.12 10.48
N LEU A 164 20.80 0.72 11.74
CA LEU A 164 19.59 0.90 12.53
C LEU A 164 19.40 2.41 12.69
N ASN A 165 18.33 2.97 12.13
CA ASN A 165 17.91 4.32 12.50
C ASN A 165 17.57 4.31 14.00
N ASN A 166 17.93 5.37 14.71
CA ASN A 166 17.99 5.51 16.19
C ASN A 166 16.69 5.23 16.99
N LEU A 167 15.64 4.65 16.39
CA LEU A 167 14.33 4.44 17.00
C LEU A 167 14.32 3.40 18.13
N PHE A 168 15.26 2.44 18.14
CA PHE A 168 15.26 1.35 19.14
C PHE A 168 16.02 1.65 20.44
N ILE A 169 16.65 2.83 20.58
CA ILE A 169 17.51 3.13 21.74
C ILE A 169 16.71 3.66 22.96
N GLU A 170 15.46 4.10 22.77
CA GLU A 170 14.70 4.73 23.85
C GLU A 170 13.94 3.76 24.76
N GLU A 171 13.58 2.55 24.32
CA GLU A 171 12.82 1.60 25.16
C GLU A 171 13.65 0.85 26.21
N THR A 172 14.97 0.78 26.07
CA THR A 172 15.85 0.14 27.07
C THR A 172 16.33 1.09 28.18
N ARG A 173 15.75 2.29 28.29
CA ARG A 173 16.11 3.30 29.32
C ARG A 173 15.07 3.48 30.44
N ARG A 174 14.06 2.62 30.56
CA ARG A 174 13.15 2.58 31.71
C ARG A 174 13.46 1.43 32.66
#